data_AF-A0A484Z3T7-F1
#
_entry.id   AF-A0A484Z3T7-F1
#
_cell.length_a   1.000
_cell.length_b   1.000
_cell.length_c   1.000
_cell.angle_alpha   90.00
_cell.angle_beta   90.00
_cell.angle_gamma   90.00
#
_symmetry.space_group_name_H-M   'P 1'
#
loop_
_entity.id
_entity.type
_entity.pdbx_description
1 polymer ?
#
loop_
_entity_poly.entity_id
_entity_poly.type
_entity_poly.pdbx_seq_one_letter_code
_entity_poly.pdbx_strand_id
1 'polypeptide(L)'
;MKNALKLATKYAGFASIESDVLSGLENLELARIAVISAAEHMKSRDQEVVLEALSLVKQFMHQQRDAARSEIQKIRGVLSGELESYDD
;
A
#
# COMPACT_ATOMS: atom_id res chain seq x y z
N MET A 1 -13.77 23.55 -14.68
CA MET A 1 -12.39 23.06 -14.94
C MET A 1 -11.53 22.92 -13.68
N LYS A 2 -11.46 23.90 -12.76
CA LYS A 2 -10.56 23.82 -11.58
C LYS A 2 -10.80 22.58 -10.69
N ASN A 3 -12.04 22.13 -10.51
CA ASN A 3 -12.35 20.92 -9.72
C ASN A 3 -11.94 19.61 -10.41
N ALA A 4 -12.13 19.50 -11.73
CA ALA A 4 -11.75 18.30 -12.48
C ALA A 4 -10.22 18.10 -12.48
N LEU A 5 -9.46 19.16 -12.66
CA LEU A 5 -7.99 19.11 -12.56
C LEU A 5 -7.54 18.73 -11.15
N LYS A 6 -8.14 19.31 -10.09
CA LYS A 6 -7.84 18.96 -8.69
C LYS A 6 -8.09 17.48 -8.41
N LEU A 7 -9.22 16.94 -8.88
CA LEU A 7 -9.55 15.52 -8.74
C LEU A 7 -8.58 14.62 -9.52
N ALA A 8 -8.22 14.99 -10.74
CA ALA A 8 -7.25 14.26 -11.54
C ALA A 8 -5.85 14.22 -10.88
N THR A 9 -5.40 15.33 -10.29
CA THR A 9 -4.14 15.36 -9.53
C THR A 9 -4.18 14.47 -8.30
N LYS A 10 -5.28 14.48 -7.53
CA LYS A 10 -5.44 13.57 -6.39
C LYS A 10 -5.46 12.11 -6.81
N TYR A 11 -6.20 11.79 -7.88
CA TYR A 11 -6.25 10.45 -8.44
C TYR A 11 -4.84 9.95 -8.78
N ALA A 12 -4.06 10.77 -9.50
CA ALA A 12 -2.69 10.43 -9.85
C ALA A 12 -1.81 10.21 -8.59
N GLY A 13 -1.98 11.02 -7.56
CA GLY A 13 -1.30 10.86 -6.28
C GLY A 13 -1.62 9.52 -5.61
N PHE A 14 -2.90 9.17 -5.46
CA PHE A 14 -3.28 7.88 -4.87
C PHE A 14 -2.89 6.68 -5.73
N ALA A 15 -2.95 6.80 -7.05
CA ALA A 15 -2.47 5.76 -7.97
C ALA A 15 -0.96 5.52 -7.82
N SER A 16 -0.17 6.58 -7.64
CA SER A 16 1.26 6.46 -7.33
C SER A 16 1.48 5.74 -6.00
N ILE A 17 0.74 6.12 -4.95
CA ILE A 17 0.82 5.46 -3.64
C ILE A 17 0.46 3.97 -3.75
N GLU A 18 -0.61 3.62 -4.47
CA GLU A 18 -0.99 2.21 -4.69
C GLU A 18 0.15 1.43 -5.38
N SER A 19 0.76 2.03 -6.40
CA SER A 19 1.91 1.44 -7.11
C SER A 19 3.12 1.23 -6.21
N ASP A 20 3.51 2.25 -5.43
CA ASP A 20 4.65 2.19 -4.52
C ASP A 20 4.44 1.14 -3.42
N VAL A 21 3.22 1.03 -2.91
CA VAL A 21 2.85 0.01 -1.92
C VAL A 21 2.92 -1.40 -2.51
N LEU A 22 2.51 -1.60 -3.76
CA LEU A 22 2.65 -2.90 -4.44
C LEU A 22 4.12 -3.29 -4.57
N SER A 23 4.98 -2.39 -5.05
CA SER A 23 6.43 -2.65 -5.14
C SER A 23 7.05 -2.90 -3.77
N GLY A 24 6.61 -2.18 -2.74
CA GLY A 24 7.08 -2.41 -1.37
C GLY A 24 6.67 -3.79 -0.82
N LEU A 25 5.47 -4.29 -1.15
CA LEU A 25 5.00 -5.61 -0.75
C LEU A 25 5.82 -6.73 -1.40
N GLU A 26 6.19 -6.56 -2.68
CA GLU A 26 7.08 -7.48 -3.38
C GLU A 26 8.47 -7.53 -2.73
N ASN A 27 9.05 -6.36 -2.44
CA ASN A 27 10.34 -6.26 -1.77
C ASN A 27 10.31 -6.83 -0.34
N LEU A 28 9.19 -6.66 0.37
CA LEU A 28 9.02 -7.21 1.72
C LEU A 28 9.03 -8.74 1.71
N GLU A 29 8.45 -9.37 0.70
CA GLU A 29 8.49 -10.83 0.56
C GLU A 29 9.92 -11.33 0.28
N LEU A 30 10.68 -10.62 -0.55
CA LEU A 30 12.10 -10.91 -0.75
C LEU A 30 12.90 -10.79 0.55
N ALA A 31 12.66 -9.73 1.33
CA ALA A 31 13.31 -9.53 2.63
C ALA A 31 12.94 -10.66 3.62
N ARG A 32 11.67 -11.09 3.65
CA ARG A 32 11.20 -12.19 4.48
C ARG A 32 11.91 -13.51 4.12
N ILE A 33 12.01 -13.83 2.83
CA ILE A 33 12.71 -15.04 2.36
C ILE A 33 14.20 -14.99 2.76
N ALA A 34 14.85 -13.84 2.59
CA ALA A 34 16.24 -13.65 2.98
C ALA A 34 16.45 -13.84 4.50
N VAL A 35 15.55 -13.31 5.33
CA VAL A 35 15.58 -13.47 6.79
C VAL A 35 15.42 -14.94 7.19
N ILE A 36 14.46 -15.66 6.58
CA ILE A 36 14.26 -17.09 6.85
C ILE A 36 15.53 -17.87 6.52
N SER A 37 16.08 -17.68 5.32
CA SER A 37 17.30 -18.37 4.88
C SER A 37 18.49 -18.05 5.79
N ALA A 38 18.71 -16.77 6.12
CA ALA A 38 19.79 -16.36 7.01
C ALA A 38 19.63 -16.96 8.42
N ALA A 39 18.42 -16.97 8.96
CA ALA A 39 18.15 -17.49 10.29
C ALA A 39 18.31 -19.02 10.39
N GLU A 40 17.91 -19.77 9.36
CA GLU A 40 18.16 -21.21 9.25
C GLU A 40 19.66 -21.54 9.32
N HIS A 41 20.50 -20.74 8.64
CA HIS A 41 21.95 -20.91 8.66
C HIS A 41 22.61 -20.42 9.95
N MET A 42 22.07 -19.39 10.58
CA MET A 42 22.68 -18.74 11.76
C MET A 42 22.15 -19.26 13.10
N LYS A 43 21.09 -20.09 13.12
CA LYS A 43 20.39 -20.54 14.35
C LYS A 43 20.02 -19.37 15.26
N SER A 44 19.57 -18.27 14.66
CA SER A 44 19.24 -17.03 15.38
C SER A 44 18.04 -17.26 16.30
N ARG A 45 18.14 -16.81 17.56
CA ARG A 45 17.02 -16.86 18.52
C ARG A 45 15.95 -15.79 18.24
N ASP A 46 16.30 -14.75 17.49
CA ASP A 46 15.42 -13.60 17.25
C ASP A 46 14.64 -13.71 15.93
N GLN A 47 14.72 -14.86 15.25
CA GLN A 47 14.05 -15.07 13.96
C GLN A 47 12.55 -14.81 14.04
N GLU A 48 11.88 -15.34 15.07
CA GLU A 48 10.44 -15.21 15.24
C GLU A 48 10.03 -13.74 15.38
N VAL A 49 10.78 -12.95 16.16
CA VAL A 49 10.53 -11.52 16.37
C VAL A 49 10.66 -10.73 15.07
N VAL A 50 11.69 -11.02 14.27
CA VAL A 50 11.87 -10.34 12.97
C VAL A 50 10.75 -10.71 12.00
N LEU A 51 10.35 -11.98 11.94
CA LEU A 51 9.24 -12.43 11.07
C LEU A 51 7.89 -11.85 11.50
N GLU A 52 7.67 -11.69 12.80
CA GLU A 52 6.49 -11.02 13.34
C GLU A 52 6.49 -9.53 12.95
N ALA A 53 7.61 -8.84 13.11
CA ALA A 53 7.75 -7.44 12.69
C ALA A 53 7.49 -7.27 11.18
N LEU A 54 8.05 -8.14 10.33
CA LEU A 54 7.78 -8.14 8.88
C LEU A 54 6.29 -8.41 8.57
N SER A 55 5.63 -9.25 9.35
CA SER A 55 4.19 -9.52 9.21
C SER A 55 3.34 -8.30 9.55
N LEU A 56 3.70 -7.55 10.59
CA LEU A 56 3.04 -6.29 10.94
C LEU A 56 3.23 -5.22 9.85
N VAL A 57 4.44 -5.11 9.29
CA VAL A 57 4.70 -4.23 8.15
C VAL A 57 3.83 -4.62 6.95
N LYS A 58 3.73 -5.92 6.65
CA LYS A 58 2.86 -6.41 5.56
C LYS A 58 1.41 -6.02 5.75
N GLN A 59 0.88 -6.17 6.97
CA GLN A 59 -0.49 -5.78 7.31
C GLN A 59 -0.71 -4.27 7.14
N PHE A 60 0.21 -3.45 7.64
CA PHE A 60 0.15 -2.00 7.47
C PHE A 60 0.15 -1.61 5.99
N MET A 61 1.01 -2.22 5.17
CA MET A 61 1.06 -1.95 3.73
C MET A 61 -0.25 -2.33 3.03
N HIS A 62 -0.88 -3.45 3.40
CA HIS A 62 -2.21 -3.79 2.88
C HIS A 62 -3.27 -2.76 3.27
N GLN A 63 -3.28 -2.28 4.52
CA GLN A 63 -4.19 -1.23 4.97
C GLN A 63 -4.00 0.07 4.17
N GLN A 64 -2.74 0.48 3.94
CA GLN A 64 -2.43 1.66 3.13
C GLN A 64 -2.87 1.52 1.67
N ARG A 65 -2.68 0.33 1.09
CA ARG A 65 -3.17 0.02 -0.27
C ARG A 65 -4.69 0.15 -0.34
N ASP A 66 -5.39 -0.46 0.62
CA ASP A 66 -6.85 -0.50 0.60
C ASP A 66 -7.44 0.91 0.83
N ALA A 67 -6.80 1.74 1.65
CA ALA A 67 -7.12 3.15 1.79
C ALA A 67 -6.92 3.93 0.47
N ALA A 68 -5.75 3.79 -0.17
CA ALA A 68 -5.48 4.44 -1.46
C ALA A 68 -6.49 4.03 -2.54
N ARG A 69 -6.84 2.73 -2.61
CA ARG A 69 -7.86 2.21 -3.54
C ARG A 69 -9.25 2.77 -3.25
N SER A 70 -9.61 2.91 -1.98
CA SER A 70 -10.88 3.54 -1.58
C SER A 70 -10.95 4.98 -2.10
N GLU A 71 -9.88 5.76 -1.93
CA GLU A 71 -9.81 7.14 -2.42
C GLU A 71 -9.88 7.24 -3.95
N ILE A 72 -9.15 6.38 -4.66
CA ILE A 72 -9.24 6.24 -6.13
C ILE A 72 -10.68 5.99 -6.58
N GLN A 73 -11.39 5.08 -5.90
CA GLN A 73 -12.78 4.75 -6.23
C GLN A 73 -13.74 5.90 -5.98
N LYS A 74 -13.60 6.63 -4.86
CA LYS A 74 -14.40 7.82 -4.58
C LYS A 74 -14.20 8.89 -5.65
N ILE A 75 -12.95 9.20 -6.00
CA ILE A 75 -12.64 10.18 -7.03
C ILE A 75 -13.22 9.76 -8.38
N ARG A 76 -13.09 8.47 -8.74
CA ARG A 76 -13.65 7.92 -9.97
C ARG A 76 -15.18 8.06 -9.99
N GLY A 77 -15.86 7.76 -8.89
CA GLY A 77 -17.31 7.90 -8.78
C GLY A 77 -17.79 9.33 -8.96
N VAL A 78 -17.05 10.33 -8.46
CA VAL A 78 -17.37 11.75 -8.69
C VAL A 78 -17.14 12.13 -10.16
N LEU A 79 -16.07 11.65 -10.77
CA LEU A 79 -15.77 11.93 -12.19
C LEU A 79 -16.76 11.25 -13.15
N SER A 80 -17.31 10.08 -12.80
CA SER A 80 -18.35 9.39 -13.59
C SER A 80 -19.76 9.90 -13.31
N GLY A 81 -19.95 10.73 -12.28
CA GLY A 81 -21.27 11.22 -11.87
C GLY A 81 -22.06 10.23 -11.00
N GLU A 82 -21.42 9.14 -10.54
CA GLU A 82 -21.98 8.20 -9.56
C GLU A 82 -22.04 8.78 -8.14
N LEU A 83 -21.21 9.77 -7.84
CA LEU A 83 -21.17 10.51 -6.57
C LEU A 83 -21.33 12.01 -6.82
N GLU A 84 -22.12 12.67 -5.98
CA GLU A 84 -22.41 14.11 -6.11
C GLU A 84 -21.20 15.00 -5.78
N SER A 85 -20.35 14.57 -4.84
CA SER A 85 -19.19 15.33 -4.41
C SER A 85 -18.11 14.46 -3.77
N TYR A 86 -16.89 14.98 -3.70
CA TYR A 86 -15.76 14.40 -2.98
C TYR A 86 -15.48 15.30 -1.78
N ASP A 87 -15.81 14.83 -0.59
CA ASP A 87 -15.43 15.48 0.66
C ASP A 87 -14.01 15.04 1.05
N ASP A 88 -13.15 16.03 1.31
CA ASP A 88 -11.74 15.88 1.70
C ASP A 88 -11.58 15.32 3.12
#